data_AF-A0A7X9AUD5-F1
#
_entry.id   AF-A0A7X9AUD5-F1
#
_cell.length_a   1.000
_cell.length_b   1.000
_cell.length_c   1.000
_cell.angle_alpha   90.00
_cell.angle_beta   90.00
_cell.angle_gamma   90.00
#
_symmetry.space_group_name_H-M   'P 1'
#
loop_
_entity.id
_entity.type
_entity.pdbx_description
1 polymer ?
#
loop_
_entity_poly.entity_id
_entity_poly.type
_entity_poly.pdbx_seq_one_letter_code
_entity_poly.pdbx_strand_id
1 'polypeptide(L)' 'MSDEEAVLRRRRQECWQLTAEERMERFFRLQETAFAMMSERGWEHFHRRNHQKRRVSFEDGSWSKINDIQAP' A
#
# COMPACT_ATOMS: atom_id res chain seq x y z
N MET A 1 16.20 -12.15 -8.92
CA MET A 1 14.84 -11.63 -8.70
C MET A 1 14.95 -10.57 -7.64
N SER A 2 14.38 -9.38 -7.85
CA SER A 2 14.30 -8.39 -6.76
C SER A 2 13.36 -8.91 -5.67
N ASP A 3 13.54 -8.44 -4.43
CA ASP A 3 12.65 -8.82 -3.32
C ASP A 3 11.17 -8.50 -3.62
N GLU A 4 10.93 -7.45 -4.41
CA GLU A 4 9.59 -7.08 -4.88
C GLU A 4 8.96 -8.13 -5.80
N GLU A 5 9.73 -8.70 -6.73
CA GLU A 5 9.25 -9.75 -7.62
C GLU A 5 8.89 -11.04 -6.85
N ALA A 6 9.69 -11.40 -5.85
CA ALA A 6 9.42 -12.55 -4.99
C ALA A 6 8.12 -12.37 -4.20
N VAL A 7 7.89 -11.18 -3.64
CA VAL A 7 6.65 -10.83 -2.92
C VAL A 7 5.43 -10.87 -3.86
N LEU A 8 5.55 -10.31 -5.05
CA LEU A 8 4.46 -10.31 -6.04
C LEU A 8 4.13 -11.73 -6.52
N ARG A 9 5.15 -12.57 -6.71
CA ARG A 9 4.97 -13.97 -7.11
C ARG A 9 4.25 -14.78 -6.02
N ARG A 10 4.63 -14.60 -4.75
CA ARG A 10 3.95 -15.20 -3.60
C ARG A 10 2.49 -14.79 -3.52
N ARG A 11 2.20 -13.49 -3.62
CA ARG A 11 0.82 -12.96 -3.60
C ARG A 11 -0.04 -13.50 -4.73
N ARG A 12 0.53 -13.65 -5.93
CA ARG A 12 -0.16 -14.27 -7.07
C ARG A 12 -0.49 -15.73 -6.78
N GLN A 13 0.47 -16.51 -6.29
CA GLN A 13 0.22 -17.91 -5.90
C GLN A 13 -0.88 -18.03 -4.84
N GLU A 14 -0.87 -17.18 -3.82
CA GLU A 14 -1.93 -17.13 -2.80
C GLU A 14 -3.30 -16.85 -3.42
N CYS A 15 -3.41 -15.94 -4.41
CA CYS A 15 -4.66 -15.71 -5.14
C CYS A 15 -5.14 -16.94 -5.92
N TRP A 16 -4.22 -17.73 -6.47
CA TRP A 16 -4.58 -18.92 -7.27
C TRP A 16 -5.13 -20.06 -6.43
N GLN A 17 -4.82 -20.11 -5.13
CA GLN A 17 -5.32 -21.13 -4.20
C GLN A 17 -6.74 -20.83 -3.69
N LEU A 18 -7.27 -19.63 -3.92
CA LEU A 18 -8.61 -19.25 -3.46
C LEU A 18 -9.71 -19.91 -4.29
N THR A 19 -10.80 -20.29 -3.63
CA THR A 19 -12.05 -20.72 -4.28
C THR A 19 -12.69 -19.56 -5.07
N ALA A 20 -13.70 -19.87 -5.88
CA ALA A 20 -14.44 -18.85 -6.62
C ALA A 20 -15.11 -17.84 -5.68
N GLU A 21 -15.72 -18.31 -4.59
CA GLU A 21 -16.38 -17.47 -3.59
C GLU A 21 -15.37 -16.56 -2.88
N GLU A 22 -14.24 -17.10 -2.44
CA GLU A 22 -13.19 -16.33 -1.75
C GLU A 22 -12.58 -15.26 -2.65
N ARG A 23 -12.39 -15.56 -3.94
CA ARG A 23 -11.96 -14.56 -4.93
C ARG A 23 -12.97 -13.43 -5.07
N MET A 24 -14.25 -13.75 -5.00
CA MET A 24 -15.31 -12.75 -5.15
C MET A 24 -15.48 -11.88 -3.91
N GLU A 25 -15.43 -12.46 -2.72
CA GLU A 25 -15.38 -11.71 -1.47
C GLU A 25 -14.16 -10.78 -1.42
N ARG A 26 -13.00 -11.25 -1.88
CA ARG A 26 -11.79 -10.43 -1.99
C ARG A 26 -11.95 -9.30 -3.01
N PHE A 27 -12.57 -9.57 -4.15
CA PHE A 27 -12.84 -8.55 -5.17
C PHE A 27 -13.74 -7.43 -4.64
N PHE A 28 -14.84 -7.77 -3.96
CA PHE A 28 -15.72 -6.77 -3.35
C PHE A 28 -14.99 -5.90 -2.34
N ARG A 29 -14.20 -6.49 -1.43
CA ARG A 29 -13.39 -5.73 -0.46
C ARG A 29 -12.40 -4.78 -1.13
N LEU A 30 -11.77 -5.21 -2.23
CA LEU A 30 -10.86 -4.38 -2.99
C LEU A 30 -11.59 -3.22 -3.68
N GLN A 31 -12.78 -3.47 -4.24
CA GLN A 31 -13.62 -2.41 -4.81
C GLN A 31 -14.05 -1.40 -3.75
N GLU A 32 -14.57 -1.85 -2.60
CA GLU A 32 -14.96 -0.96 -1.49
C GLU A 32 -13.79 -0.08 -1.03
N THR A 33 -12.60 -0.67 -0.90
CA THR A 33 -11.38 0.06 -0.54
C THR A 33 -11.01 1.10 -1.60
N ALA A 34 -11.11 0.74 -2.88
CA ALA A 34 -10.84 1.66 -3.99
C ALA A 34 -11.84 2.83 -4.00
N PHE A 35 -13.13 2.57 -3.81
CA PHE A 35 -14.16 3.60 -3.70
C PHE A 35 -13.93 4.51 -2.48
N ALA A 36 -13.59 3.94 -1.32
CA ALA A 36 -13.26 4.72 -0.14
C ALA A 36 -12.08 5.67 -0.37
N MET A 37 -11.07 5.23 -1.14
CA MET A 37 -9.92 6.07 -1.53
C MET A 37 -10.28 7.20 -2.49
N MET A 38 -11.37 7.09 -3.25
CA MET A 38 -11.88 8.14 -4.14
C MET A 38 -12.74 9.20 -3.42
N SER A 39 -13.12 8.95 -2.17
CA SER A 39 -13.78 9.98 -1.35
C SER A 39 -12.80 11.12 -0.99
N GLU A 40 -13.32 12.31 -0.69
CA GLU A 40 -12.52 13.45 -0.23
C GLU A 40 -11.66 13.09 0.99
N ARG A 41 -12.26 12.39 1.96
CA ARG A 41 -11.55 11.87 3.14
C ARG A 41 -10.48 10.83 2.79
N GLY A 42 -10.74 10.00 1.78
CA GLY A 42 -9.79 9.03 1.23
C GLY A 42 -8.59 9.71 0.57
N TRP A 43 -8.86 10.77 -0.19
CA TRP A 43 -7.85 11.60 -0.84
C TRP A 43 -6.93 12.29 0.18
N GLU A 44 -7.50 12.94 1.21
CA GLU A 44 -6.74 13.54 2.30
C GLU A 44 -5.88 12.50 3.06
N HIS A 45 -6.45 11.32 3.33
CA HIS A 45 -5.72 10.24 3.98
C HIS A 45 -4.55 9.75 3.12
N PHE A 46 -4.76 9.59 1.81
CA PHE A 46 -3.72 9.21 0.85
C PHE A 46 -2.59 10.24 0.80
N HIS A 47 -2.92 11.53 0.70
CA HIS A 47 -1.93 12.61 0.70
C HIS A 47 -1.11 12.64 1.99
N ARG A 48 -1.77 12.58 3.15
CA ARG A 48 -1.11 12.55 4.46
C ARG A 48 -0.19 11.34 4.61
N ARG A 49 -0.65 10.15 4.20
CA ARG A 49 0.16 8.91 4.26
C ARG A 49 1.38 8.98 3.35
N ASN A 50 1.22 9.48 2.12
CA ASN A 50 2.34 9.63 1.20
C ASN A 50 3.32 10.69 1.68
N HIS A 51 2.83 11.80 2.22
CA HIS A 51 3.67 12.83 2.82
C HIS A 51 4.46 12.28 4.01
N GLN A 52 3.84 11.48 4.89
CA GLN A 52 4.54 10.80 5.98
C GLN A 52 5.59 9.79 5.48
N LYS A 53 5.28 9.03 4.42
CA LYS A 53 6.24 8.10 3.80
C LYS A 53 7.42 8.80 3.15
N ARG A 54 7.25 10.00 2.62
CA ARG A 54 8.34 10.83 2.09
C ARG A 54 9.18 11.45 3.20
N ARG A 55 8.65 11.53 4.43
CA ARG A 55 9.34 12.00 5.63
C ARG A 55 10.00 10.86 6.41
N VAL A 56 10.33 9.75 5.76
CA VAL A 56 11.13 8.70 6.39
C VAL A 56 12.29 8.31 5.48
N SER A 57 13.51 8.30 6.01
CA SER A 57 14.68 7.68 5.39
C SER A 57 14.91 6.32 6.04
N PHE A 58 15.53 5.42 5.28
CA PHE A 58 16.02 4.15 5.79
C PHE A 58 17.54 4.22 5.79
N GLU A 59 18.11 4.35 6.99
CA GLU A 59 19.56 4.45 7.22
C GLU A 59 19.95 3.43 8.30
N ASP A 60 21.04 2.71 8.04
CA ASP A 60 21.63 1.71 8.96
C ASP A 60 20.65 0.69 9.54
N GLY A 61 19.75 0.18 8.70
CA GLY A 61 18.79 -0.86 9.09
C GLY A 61 17.60 -0.34 9.91
N SER A 62 17.48 0.98 10.07
CA SER A 62 16.42 1.61 10.86
C SER A 62 15.67 2.67 10.05
N TRP A 63 14.36 2.80 10.31
CA TRP A 63 13.54 3.86 9.73
C TRP A 63 13.59 5.09 10.64
N SER A 64 14.11 6.21 10.12
CA SER A 64 14.19 7.49 10.80
C SER A 64 13.25 8.50 10.15
N LYS A 65 12.56 9.32 10.97
CA LYS A 65 11.69 10.40 10.46
C LYS A 65 12.54 11.60 10.08
N ILE A 66 12.44 12.03 8.82
CA ILE A 66 13.04 13.26 8.32
C ILE A 66 12.08 14.41 8.68
N ASN A 67 12.48 15.24 9.65
CA ASN A 67 11.67 16.38 10.08
C ASN A 67 11.72 17.52 9.05
N ASP A 68 12.81 17.64 8.30
CA ASP A 68 13.07 18.71 7.34
C ASP A 68 12.89 18.23 5.90
N ILE A 69 11.66 18.21 5.43
CA ILE A 69 11.44 18.55 4.02
C ILE A 69 11.25 20.05 4.05
N GLN A 70 12.29 20.83 3.72
CA GLN A 70 12.09 22.22 3.33
C GLN A 70 11.03 22.19 2.23
N ALA A 71 9.85 22.74 2.53
CA ALA A 71 8.87 23.00 1.50
C ALA A 71 9.52 23.93 0.45
N PRO A 72 9.23 23.75 -0.85
CA PRO A 72 9.70 24.69 -1.85
C PRO A 72 9.21 26.11 -1.57
#